data_AF-A0A529K1G6-F1
#
_entry.id   AF-A0A529K1G6-F1
#
_cell.length_a   1.000
_cell.length_b   1.000
_cell.length_c   1.000
_cell.angle_alpha   90.00
_cell.angle_beta   90.00
_cell.angle_gamma   90.00
#
_symmetry.space_group_name_H-M   'P 1'
#
loop_
_entity.id
_entity.type
_entity.pdbx_description
1 polymer ?
#
loop_
_entity_poly.entity_id
_entity_poly.type
_entity_poly.pdbx_seq_one_letter_code
_entity_poly.pdbx_strand_id
1 'polypeptide(L)'
;ADLIAGSETRTVFLAGPEMRALADTLPDEIETEYRAGAEDLKLVLLSALKPGDVVMIKSSKGIGFSKLVEALLSKFPAVATTAKQA
;
A
#
# COMPACT_ATOMS: atom_id res chain seq x y z
N ALA A 1 -2.80 11.30 11.18
CA ALA A 1 -3.42 11.69 9.91
C ALA A 1 -2.59 12.75 9.18
N ASP A 2 -2.19 13.83 9.87
CA ASP A 2 -1.55 15.01 9.26
C ASP A 2 -0.32 14.72 8.40
N LEU A 3 0.57 13.81 8.82
CA LEU A 3 1.75 13.44 8.02
C LEU A 3 1.39 12.78 6.69
N ILE A 4 0.27 12.04 6.65
CA ILE A 4 -0.20 11.37 5.43
C ILE A 4 -0.91 12.40 4.55
N ALA A 5 -1.73 13.28 5.13
CA ALA A 5 -2.39 14.37 4.42
C ALA A 5 -1.40 15.39 3.82
N GLY A 6 -0.25 15.58 4.46
CA GLY A 6 0.83 16.42 3.94
C GLY A 6 1.69 15.76 2.87
N SER A 7 1.47 14.47 2.58
CA SER A 7 2.08 13.78 1.45
C SER A 7 1.08 13.76 0.30
N GLU A 8 1.51 13.85 -0.95
CA GLU A 8 0.62 13.76 -2.14
C GLU A 8 0.01 12.34 -2.32
N THR A 9 -0.17 11.60 -1.23
CA THR A 9 -0.77 10.28 -1.17
C THR A 9 -2.27 10.38 -1.42
N ARG A 10 -2.71 9.76 -2.51
CA ARG A 10 -4.11 9.72 -2.91
C ARG A 10 -4.92 8.65 -2.17
N THR A 11 -4.32 7.48 -1.97
CA THR A 11 -5.02 6.29 -1.46
C THR A 11 -4.17 5.63 -0.38
N VAL A 12 -4.80 5.23 0.72
CA VAL A 12 -4.13 4.60 1.87
C VAL A 12 -4.79 3.26 2.19
N PHE A 13 -3.99 2.20 2.15
CA PHE A 13 -4.39 0.85 2.50
C PHE A 13 -3.89 0.50 3.90
N LEU A 14 -4.81 0.21 4.81
CA LEU A 14 -4.53 -0.07 6.22
C LEU A 14 -4.95 -1.48 6.60
N ALA A 15 -4.14 -2.17 7.40
CA ALA A 15 -4.56 -3.44 8.00
C ALA A 15 -4.10 -3.62 9.43
N GLY A 16 -4.88 -4.39 10.17
CA GLY A 16 -4.65 -4.72 11.57
C GLY A 16 -5.50 -3.88 12.53
N PRO A 17 -5.82 -4.39 13.73
CA PRO A 17 -6.70 -3.72 14.68
C PRO A 17 -6.17 -2.34 15.10
N GLU A 18 -4.85 -2.22 15.29
CA GLU A 18 -4.21 -0.96 15.68
C GLU A 18 -4.32 0.15 14.62
N MET A 19 -4.50 -0.21 13.35
CA MET A 19 -4.64 0.77 12.26
C MET A 19 -6.06 1.32 12.11
N ARG A 20 -7.05 0.78 12.84
CA ARG A 20 -8.43 1.28 12.79
C ARG A 20 -8.51 2.74 13.23
N ALA A 21 -7.85 3.10 14.32
CA ALA A 21 -7.83 4.48 14.81
C ALA A 21 -7.22 5.45 13.78
N LEU A 22 -6.23 5.00 13.00
CA LEU A 22 -5.70 5.83 11.92
C LEU A 22 -6.71 5.95 10.76
N ALA A 23 -7.35 4.85 10.36
CA ALA A 23 -8.37 4.87 9.31
C ALA A 23 -9.50 5.85 9.62
N ASP A 24 -9.97 5.84 10.87
CA ASP A 24 -11.07 6.69 11.33
C ASP A 24 -10.69 8.19 11.44
N THR A 25 -9.40 8.54 11.31
CA THR A 25 -8.91 9.93 11.44
C THR A 25 -8.35 10.51 10.15
N LEU A 26 -8.28 9.73 9.07
CA LEU A 26 -7.82 10.25 7.78
C LEU A 26 -8.88 11.19 7.18
N PRO A 27 -8.47 12.29 6.54
CA PRO A 27 -9.40 13.19 5.85
C PRO A 27 -10.14 12.48 4.71
N ASP A 28 -11.37 12.91 4.43
CA ASP A 28 -12.23 12.34 3.39
C ASP A 28 -11.63 12.46 1.98
N GLU A 29 -10.71 13.39 1.77
CA GLU A 29 -9.97 13.57 0.51
C GLU A 29 -9.01 12.41 0.21
N ILE A 30 -8.66 11.60 1.21
CA ILE A 30 -7.76 10.45 1.08
C ILE A 30 -8.61 9.19 1.02
N GLU A 31 -8.62 8.56 -0.15
CA GLU A 31 -9.31 7.28 -0.34
C GLU A 31 -8.70 6.24 0.62
N THR A 32 -9.47 5.77 1.60
CA THR A 32 -8.95 4.91 2.67
C THR A 32 -9.60 3.54 2.63
N GLU A 33 -8.79 2.49 2.56
CA GLU A 33 -9.24 1.09 2.57
C GLU A 33 -8.67 0.38 3.80
N TYR A 34 -9.54 -0.06 4.71
CA TYR A 34 -9.15 -0.80 5.90
C TYR A 34 -9.53 -2.29 5.80
N ARG A 35 -8.63 -3.20 6.17
CA ARG A 35 -8.95 -4.63 6.37
C ARG A 35 -8.41 -5.17 7.69
N ALA A 36 -8.97 -6.28 8.16
CA ALA A 36 -8.58 -6.86 9.45
C ALA A 36 -7.14 -7.39 9.44
N GLY A 37 -6.63 -7.85 8.29
CA GLY A 37 -5.28 -8.39 8.15
C GLY A 37 -4.72 -8.28 6.74
N ALA A 38 -3.45 -8.68 6.60
CA ALA A 38 -2.70 -8.56 5.35
C ALA A 38 -3.31 -9.36 4.18
N GLU A 39 -3.85 -10.56 4.44
CA GLU A 39 -4.43 -11.40 3.37
C GLU A 39 -5.67 -10.76 2.74
N ASP A 40 -6.55 -10.18 3.56
CA ASP A 40 -7.73 -9.46 3.07
C ASP A 40 -7.34 -8.17 2.35
N LEU A 41 -6.32 -7.48 2.85
CA LEU A 41 -5.79 -6.26 2.22
C LEU A 41 -5.19 -6.55 0.86
N LYS A 42 -4.53 -7.70 0.69
CA LYS A 42 -3.89 -8.14 -0.55
C LYS A 42 -4.84 -8.10 -1.74
N LEU A 43 -6.07 -8.58 -1.56
CA LEU A 43 -7.06 -8.67 -2.64
C LEU A 43 -7.42 -7.28 -3.17
N VAL A 44 -7.63 -6.33 -2.26
CA VAL A 44 -8.03 -4.95 -2.59
C VAL A 44 -6.85 -4.16 -3.15
N LEU A 45 -5.66 -4.33 -2.57
CA LEU A 45 -4.43 -3.70 -3.05
C LEU A 45 -4.16 -4.12 -4.51
N LEU A 46 -4.20 -5.41 -4.81
CA LEU A 46 -3.90 -5.91 -6.16
C LEU A 46 -4.94 -5.53 -7.21
N SER A 47 -6.17 -5.21 -6.82
CA SER A 47 -7.22 -4.77 -7.75
C SER A 47 -7.20 -3.26 -7.99
N ALA A 48 -6.71 -2.47 -7.02
CA ALA A 48 -6.71 -1.02 -7.11
C ALA A 48 -5.57 -0.45 -7.97
N LEU A 49 -4.41 -1.12 -8.00
CA LEU A 49 -3.21 -0.61 -8.66
C LEU A 49 -3.32 -0.53 -10.18
N LYS A 50 -2.77 0.55 -10.73
CA LYS A 50 -2.73 0.88 -12.15
C LYS A 50 -1.29 1.16 -12.61
N PRO A 51 -1.00 1.04 -13.91
CA PRO A 51 0.29 1.46 -14.45
C PRO A 51 0.59 2.93 -14.12
N GLY A 52 1.79 3.20 -13.62
CA GLY A 52 2.23 4.54 -13.21
C GLY A 52 2.10 4.84 -11.72
N ASP A 53 1.40 3.98 -10.95
CA ASP A 53 1.32 4.14 -9.50
C ASP A 53 2.68 3.94 -8.81
N VAL A 54 2.94 4.76 -7.80
CA VAL A 54 4.08 4.58 -6.87
C VAL A 54 3.54 4.07 -5.54
N VAL A 55 4.05 2.93 -5.09
CA VAL A 55 3.55 2.25 -3.89
C VAL A 55 4.66 2.17 -2.84
N MET A 56 4.38 2.72 -1.65
CA MET A 56 5.21 2.52 -0.46
C MET A 56 4.53 1.52 0.49
N ILE A 57 5.27 0.51 0.93
CA ILE A 57 4.79 -0.46 1.91
C ILE A 57 5.62 -0.33 3.18
N LYS A 58 4.94 -0.11 4.32
CA LYS A 58 5.57 -0.05 5.63
C LYS A 58 4.79 -0.89 6.63
N SER A 59 5.51 -1.69 7.42
CA SER A 59 4.93 -2.52 8.48
C SER A 59 5.98 -2.85 9.54
N SER A 60 5.54 -3.32 10.70
CA SER A 60 6.41 -3.98 11.67
C SER A 60 6.64 -5.45 11.25
N LYS A 61 7.81 -5.99 11.62
CA LYS A 61 8.34 -7.27 11.15
C LYS A 61 7.40 -8.48 11.36
N GLY A 62 6.49 -8.42 12.33
CA GLY A 62 5.58 -9.52 12.67
C GLY A 62 4.21 -9.54 11.96
N ILE A 63 3.86 -8.51 11.20
CA ILE A 63 2.49 -8.34 10.67
C ILE A 63 2.28 -9.05 9.32
N GLY A 64 3.36 -9.57 8.71
CA GLY A 64 3.26 -10.43 7.52
C GLY A 64 3.07 -9.68 6.19
N PHE A 65 3.34 -8.37 6.14
CA PHE A 65 3.27 -7.59 4.90
C PHE A 65 4.34 -7.95 3.87
N SER A 66 5.37 -8.74 4.22
CA SER A 66 6.30 -9.31 3.24
C SER A 66 5.54 -10.08 2.14
N LYS A 67 4.45 -10.76 2.49
CA LYS A 67 3.58 -11.46 1.54
C LYS A 67 2.89 -10.53 0.55
N LEU A 68 2.61 -9.28 0.94
CA LEU A 68 2.07 -8.27 0.02
C LEU A 68 3.13 -7.86 -1.01
N VAL A 69 4.36 -7.65 -0.54
CA VAL A 69 5.51 -7.34 -1.42
C VAL A 69 5.75 -8.47 -2.41
N GLU A 70 5.77 -9.72 -1.94
CA GLU A 70 5.91 -10.91 -2.79
C GLU A 70 4.79 -11.01 -3.84
N ALA A 71 3.54 -10.79 -3.44
CA ALA A 71 2.40 -10.83 -4.36
C ALA A 71 2.46 -9.72 -5.43
N LEU A 72 2.91 -8.52 -5.05
CA LEU A 72 3.11 -7.42 -5.98
C LEU A 72 4.22 -7.72 -6.99
N LEU A 73 5.38 -8.20 -6.53
CA LEU A 73 6.49 -8.55 -7.41
C LEU A 73 6.16 -9.72 -8.34
N SER A 74 5.33 -10.66 -7.86
CA SER A 74 4.85 -11.77 -8.68
C SER A 74 3.84 -11.32 -9.76
N LYS A 75 2.93 -10.40 -9.42
CA LYS A 75 1.91 -9.90 -10.35
C LYS A 75 2.47 -8.85 -11.32
N PHE A 76 3.38 -8.02 -10.85
CA PHE A 76 4.01 -6.91 -11.56
C PHE A 76 5.53 -7.11 -11.53
N PRO A 77 6.06 -8.05 -12.34
CA PRO A 77 7.49 -8.31 -12.37
C PRO A 77 8.25 -7.05 -12.78
N ALA A 78 9.39 -6.81 -12.13
CA ALA A 78 10.25 -5.70 -12.49
C ALA A 78 10.65 -5.82 -13.97
N VAL A 79 10.34 -4.79 -14.75
CA VAL A 79 10.90 -4.66 -16.09
C VAL A 79 12.39 -4.39 -15.90
N ALA A 80 13.23 -5.22 -16.50
CA ALA A 80 14.68 -4.97 -16.49
C ALA A 80 14.93 -3.64 -17.19
N THR A 81 15.24 -2.61 -16.41
CA THR A 81 15.67 -1.32 -16.95
C THR A 81 17.01 -1.55 -17.63
N THR A 82 17.02 -1.71 -18.96
CA THR A 82 18.21 -1.53 -19.79
C THR A 82 18.48 -0.03 -19.89
N ALA A 83 18.77 0.62 -18.76
CA ALA A 83 19.35 1.95 -18.77
C ALA A 83 20.80 1.79 -19.22
N LYS A 84 21.02 1.94 -20.53
CA LYS A 84 22.31 2.41 -21.02
C LYS A 84 22.50 3.79 -20.40
N GLN A 85 23.34 3.89 -19.37
CA GLN A 85 23.85 5.18 -18.92
C GLN A 85 24.51 5.84 -20.13
N ALA A 86 23.98 6.97 -20.55
CA ALA A 86 24.60 7.91 -21.46
C ALA A 86 24.94 9.17 -20.67
#